data_AF-K6GVF5-F1
#
_entry.id   AF-K6GVF5-F1
#
_cell.length_a   1.000
_cell.length_b   1.000
_cell.length_c   1.000
_cell.angle_alpha   90.00
_cell.angle_beta   90.00
_cell.angle_gamma   90.00
#
_symmetry.space_group_name_H-M   'P 1'
#
loop_
_entity.id
_entity.type
_entity.pdbx_description
1 polymer ?
#
loop_
_entity_poly.entity_id
_entity_poly.type
_entity_poly.pdbx_seq_one_letter_code
_entity_poly.pdbx_strand_id
1 'polypeptide(L)'
;MKNLILNRMKPVAASLAFLAVLAAPALAHRVNVFAYVEGNDVVVECSYSRSERVRFGEVEVLDAATGAALLAGKTDEKGEFRFPVPPAVRAAKADLRIVLKAGEGHQNATEVKAAEYLSTAPDAAAATTAAPIASAPPSPPVAPVAAAGPVAAASAPVQTVSQTGGQGGAAPALDAAALERIVEAAVEKKIAPLRAILVAEKEKGPGLTEIVGGLGWLVGLAGIAAYFAAKGKKPRS
;
A
#
# COMPACT_ATOMS: atom_id res chain seq x y z
N MET A 1 7.21 -58.60 27.61
CA MET A 1 6.62 -57.83 26.47
C MET A 1 6.30 -56.37 26.83
N LYS A 2 5.67 -56.06 27.98
CA LYS A 2 5.31 -54.67 28.39
C LYS A 2 6.47 -53.66 28.39
N ASN A 3 7.67 -54.04 28.85
CA ASN A 3 8.83 -53.12 28.91
C ASN A 3 9.43 -52.78 27.53
N LEU A 4 9.19 -53.61 26.51
CA LEU A 4 9.66 -53.37 25.14
C LEU A 4 8.77 -52.32 24.44
N ILE A 5 7.48 -52.35 24.74
CA ILE A 5 6.48 -51.40 24.22
C ILE A 5 6.68 -50.02 24.87
N LEU A 6 6.86 -49.95 26.20
CA LEU A 6 7.08 -48.67 26.90
C LEU A 6 8.38 -47.96 26.47
N ASN A 7 9.45 -48.69 26.16
CA ASN A 7 10.71 -48.08 25.71
C ASN A 7 10.68 -47.63 24.24
N ARG A 8 9.75 -48.14 23.42
CA ARG A 8 9.50 -47.67 22.05
C ARG A 8 8.61 -46.42 22.01
N MET A 9 7.76 -46.20 23.03
CA MET A 9 6.86 -45.05 23.10
C MET A 9 7.54 -43.74 23.53
N LYS A 10 8.61 -43.81 24.34
CA LYS A 10 9.37 -42.61 24.78
C LYS A 10 10.02 -41.81 23.65
N PRO A 11 10.76 -42.42 22.69
CA PRO A 11 11.30 -41.67 21.56
C PRO A 11 10.18 -41.14 20.65
N VAL A 12 9.06 -41.86 20.49
CA VAL A 12 7.90 -41.39 19.71
C VAL A 12 7.26 -40.17 20.35
N ALA A 13 7.06 -40.17 21.68
CA ALA A 13 6.53 -39.02 22.40
C ALA A 13 7.48 -37.81 22.35
N ALA A 14 8.80 -38.04 22.44
CA ALA A 14 9.80 -36.99 22.29
C ALA A 14 9.86 -36.42 20.87
N SER A 15 9.77 -37.26 19.84
CA SER A 15 9.70 -36.83 18.44
C SER A 15 8.40 -36.08 18.13
N LEU A 16 7.27 -36.49 18.71
CA LEU A 16 5.99 -35.81 18.54
C LEU A 16 5.97 -34.45 19.26
N ALA A 17 6.54 -34.36 20.47
CA ALA A 17 6.71 -33.10 21.18
C ALA A 17 7.68 -32.16 20.45
N PHE A 18 8.76 -32.69 19.86
CA PHE A 18 9.69 -31.91 19.04
C PHE A 18 9.01 -31.39 17.76
N LEU A 19 8.23 -32.23 17.07
CA LEU A 19 7.48 -31.82 15.87
C LEU A 19 6.42 -30.74 16.17
N ALA A 20 5.78 -30.81 17.34
CA ALA A 20 4.83 -29.79 17.79
C ALA A 20 5.51 -28.43 18.07
N VAL A 21 6.78 -28.41 18.48
CA VAL A 21 7.57 -27.18 18.67
C VAL A 21 8.00 -26.56 17.33
N LEU A 22 8.05 -27.33 16.24
CA LEU A 22 8.31 -26.83 14.88
C LEU A 22 7.06 -26.28 14.17
N ALA A 23 5.88 -26.30 14.81
CA ALA A 23 4.66 -25.70 14.26
C ALA A 23 4.71 -24.16 14.37
N ALA A 24 5.60 -23.53 13.60
CA ALA A 24 5.57 -22.09 13.39
C ALA A 24 4.37 -21.73 12.50
N PRO A 25 3.66 -20.62 12.79
CA PRO A 25 2.62 -20.13 11.89
C PRO A 25 3.23 -19.81 10.52
N ALA A 26 2.65 -20.39 9.46
CA ALA A 26 3.05 -20.09 8.09
C ALA A 26 2.61 -18.66 7.72
N LEU A 27 3.54 -17.71 7.82
CA LEU A 27 3.33 -16.28 7.62
C LEU A 27 3.47 -15.90 6.13
N ALA A 28 2.81 -16.64 5.22
CA ALA A 28 3.14 -16.61 3.79
C ALA A 28 2.01 -16.24 2.81
N HIS A 29 0.76 -16.06 3.24
CA HIS A 29 -0.35 -15.77 2.31
C HIS A 29 -1.15 -14.55 2.74
N ARG A 30 -0.48 -13.40 2.85
CA ARG A 30 -1.15 -12.13 3.17
C ARG A 30 -1.28 -11.27 1.92
N VAL A 31 -2.52 -11.09 1.45
CA VAL A 31 -2.86 -10.05 0.49
C VAL A 31 -3.01 -8.71 1.20
N ASN A 32 -2.56 -7.62 0.60
CA ASN A 32 -2.67 -6.27 1.13
C ASN A 32 -3.85 -5.55 0.49
N VAL A 33 -4.61 -4.83 1.30
CA VAL A 33 -5.71 -3.96 0.90
C VAL A 33 -5.47 -2.63 1.58
N PHE A 34 -5.25 -1.61 0.77
CA PHE A 34 -5.17 -0.23 1.23
C PHE A 34 -6.37 0.51 0.67
N ALA A 35 -7.01 1.33 1.50
CA ALA A 35 -8.10 2.19 1.06
C ALA A 35 -7.86 3.58 1.60
N TYR A 36 -8.09 4.58 0.76
CA TYR A 36 -7.93 5.98 1.09
C TYR A 36 -8.95 6.82 0.32
N VAL A 37 -9.18 8.03 0.79
CA VAL A 37 -10.12 8.95 0.16
C VAL A 37 -9.40 9.89 -0.80
N GLU A 38 -9.81 9.91 -2.05
CA GLU A 38 -9.34 10.85 -3.07
C GLU A 38 -10.52 11.69 -3.56
N GLY A 39 -10.55 12.96 -3.17
CA GLY A 39 -11.67 13.86 -3.48
C GLY A 39 -12.99 13.35 -2.90
N ASN A 40 -13.92 12.93 -3.77
CA ASN A 40 -15.22 12.38 -3.37
C ASN A 40 -15.28 10.84 -3.33
N ASP A 41 -14.23 10.20 -3.83
CA ASP A 41 -14.21 8.77 -4.08
C ASP A 41 -13.30 8.06 -3.07
N VAL A 42 -13.64 6.82 -2.75
CA VAL A 42 -12.74 5.92 -2.05
C VAL A 42 -11.99 5.11 -3.09
N VAL A 43 -10.66 5.16 -2.99
CA VAL A 43 -9.75 4.40 -3.82
C VAL A 43 -9.23 3.24 -3.01
N VAL A 44 -9.37 2.03 -3.55
CA VAL A 44 -8.91 0.79 -2.93
C VAL A 44 -7.79 0.21 -3.78
N GLU A 45 -6.60 0.04 -3.21
CA GLU A 45 -5.44 -0.58 -3.85
C GLU A 45 -5.16 -1.95 -3.24
N CYS A 46 -5.08 -2.97 -4.09
CA CYS A 46 -4.94 -4.37 -3.70
C CYS A 46 -3.67 -5.00 -4.29
N SER A 47 -2.87 -5.64 -3.45
CA SER A 47 -1.59 -6.22 -3.88
C SER A 47 -1.17 -7.43 -3.06
N TYR A 48 -0.55 -8.43 -3.69
CA TYR A 48 0.09 -9.53 -2.98
C TYR A 48 1.45 -9.10 -2.42
N SER A 49 2.18 -8.25 -3.16
CA SER A 49 3.48 -7.71 -2.78
C SER A 49 3.65 -6.28 -3.30
N ARG A 50 4.83 -5.66 -3.11
CA ARG A 50 5.09 -4.30 -3.65
C ARG A 50 4.93 -4.19 -5.16
N SER A 51 5.19 -5.27 -5.91
CA SER A 51 5.18 -5.29 -7.37
C SER A 51 4.03 -6.09 -7.97
N GLU A 52 3.40 -6.97 -7.18
CA GLU A 52 2.37 -7.87 -7.68
C GLU A 52 0.97 -7.41 -7.25
N ARG A 53 0.15 -7.06 -8.25
CA ARG A 53 -1.19 -6.49 -8.07
C ARG A 53 -2.25 -7.56 -8.12
N VAL A 54 -3.30 -7.40 -7.32
CA VAL A 54 -4.46 -8.28 -7.35
C VAL A 54 -5.37 -7.79 -8.46
N ARG A 55 -5.35 -8.44 -9.62
CA ARG A 55 -6.19 -8.09 -10.77
C ARG A 55 -7.49 -8.86 -10.72
N PHE A 56 -8.61 -8.19 -11.02
CA PHE A 56 -9.94 -8.80 -11.06
C PHE A 56 -10.36 -9.49 -9.74
N GLY A 57 -9.78 -9.08 -8.61
CA GLY A 57 -10.14 -9.56 -7.28
C GLY A 57 -11.46 -8.95 -6.83
N GLU A 58 -12.28 -9.72 -6.12
CA GLU A 58 -13.59 -9.27 -5.67
C GLU A 58 -13.46 -8.35 -4.46
N VAL A 59 -14.07 -7.17 -4.52
CA VAL A 59 -14.08 -6.18 -3.45
C VAL A 59 -15.51 -5.99 -2.98
N GLU A 60 -15.74 -6.17 -1.69
CA GLU A 60 -17.01 -5.89 -1.01
C GLU A 60 -16.83 -4.70 -0.07
N VAL A 61 -17.72 -3.72 -0.20
CA VAL A 61 -17.80 -2.56 0.68
C VAL A 61 -19.00 -2.76 1.59
N LEU A 62 -18.75 -2.82 2.88
CA LEU A 62 -19.73 -3.09 3.91
C LEU A 62 -19.82 -1.89 4.86
N ASP A 63 -20.97 -1.71 5.48
CA ASP A 63 -21.11 -0.84 6.63
C ASP A 63 -20.39 -1.49 7.83
N ALA A 64 -19.43 -0.79 8.45
CA ALA A 64 -18.60 -1.40 9.49
C ALA A 64 -19.36 -1.68 10.80
N ALA A 65 -20.46 -0.97 11.06
CA ALA A 65 -21.25 -1.14 12.27
C ALA A 65 -22.24 -2.31 12.16
N THR A 66 -22.88 -2.44 11.00
CA THR A 66 -23.95 -3.44 10.75
C THR A 66 -23.46 -4.67 9.99
N GLY A 67 -22.33 -4.56 9.28
CA GLY A 67 -21.86 -5.58 8.36
C GLY A 67 -22.70 -5.70 7.09
N ALA A 68 -23.63 -4.77 6.83
CA ALA A 68 -24.48 -4.79 5.64
C ALA A 68 -23.66 -4.47 4.39
N ALA A 69 -23.84 -5.27 3.32
CA ALA A 69 -23.20 -5.03 2.04
C ALA A 69 -23.79 -3.78 1.37
N LEU A 70 -22.93 -2.80 1.08
CA LEU A 70 -23.28 -1.53 0.45
C LEU A 70 -23.00 -1.56 -1.05
N LEU A 71 -21.84 -2.11 -1.44
CA LEU A 71 -21.38 -2.19 -2.82
C LEU A 71 -20.49 -3.42 -2.99
N ALA A 72 -20.50 -3.99 -4.18
CA ALA A 72 -19.52 -4.98 -4.59
C ALA A 72 -18.94 -4.60 -5.96
N GLY A 73 -17.68 -4.95 -6.18
CA GLY A 73 -16.96 -4.67 -7.42
C GLY A 73 -15.76 -5.58 -7.61
N LYS A 74 -14.95 -5.28 -8.63
CA LYS A 74 -13.69 -5.97 -8.89
C LYS A 74 -12.57 -4.97 -9.11
N THR A 75 -11.36 -5.34 -8.72
CA THR A 75 -10.16 -4.56 -9.03
C THR A 75 -9.82 -4.61 -10.52
N ASP A 76 -9.19 -3.54 -11.01
CA ASP A 76 -8.75 -3.41 -12.40
C ASP A 76 -7.38 -4.09 -12.67
N GLU A 77 -6.78 -3.84 -13.84
CA GLU A 77 -5.46 -4.38 -14.21
C GLU A 77 -4.30 -3.84 -13.35
N LYS A 78 -4.50 -2.68 -12.69
CA LYS A 78 -3.55 -2.08 -11.76
C LYS A 78 -3.79 -2.55 -10.32
N GLY A 79 -4.83 -3.33 -10.09
CA GLY A 79 -5.25 -3.80 -8.78
C GLY A 79 -6.00 -2.76 -7.97
N GLU A 80 -6.60 -1.78 -8.64
CA GLU A 80 -7.33 -0.68 -8.03
C GLU A 80 -8.84 -0.84 -8.22
N PHE A 81 -9.62 -0.40 -7.24
CA PHE A 81 -11.07 -0.26 -7.33
C PHE A 81 -11.48 1.10 -6.77
N ARG A 82 -12.16 1.92 -7.58
CA ARG A 82 -12.63 3.26 -7.19
C ARG A 82 -14.15 3.28 -7.13
N PHE A 83 -14.71 3.91 -6.10
CA PHE A 83 -16.15 4.13 -6.01
C PHE A 83 -16.47 5.44 -5.27
N PRO A 84 -17.54 6.14 -5.68
CA PRO A 84 -18.02 7.31 -4.94
C PRO A 84 -18.65 6.87 -3.62
N VAL A 85 -18.37 7.60 -2.53
CA VAL A 85 -18.99 7.29 -1.22
C VAL A 85 -20.51 7.47 -1.32
N PRO A 86 -21.32 6.41 -1.09
CA PRO A 86 -22.77 6.51 -1.22
C PRO A 86 -23.35 7.60 -0.30
N PRO A 87 -24.29 8.45 -0.79
CA PRO A 87 -24.87 9.54 0.00
C PRO A 87 -25.51 9.07 1.31
N ALA A 88 -26.10 7.87 1.33
CA ALA A 88 -26.72 7.28 2.51
C ALA A 88 -25.69 7.02 3.63
N VAL A 89 -24.52 6.50 3.28
CA VAL A 89 -23.41 6.25 4.24
C VAL A 89 -22.86 7.57 4.76
N ARG A 90 -22.70 8.55 3.85
CA ARG A 90 -22.21 9.89 4.20
C ARG A 90 -23.16 10.61 5.16
N ALA A 91 -24.47 10.51 4.92
CA ALA A 91 -25.48 11.07 5.81
C ALA A 91 -25.50 10.36 7.18
N ALA A 92 -25.32 9.04 7.18
CA ALA A 92 -25.23 8.24 8.39
C ALA A 92 -23.90 8.40 9.15
N LYS A 93 -22.88 9.00 8.54
CA LYS A 93 -21.50 9.10 9.07
C LYS A 93 -20.94 7.73 9.49
N ALA A 94 -21.25 6.70 8.70
CA ALA A 94 -20.91 5.31 9.02
C ALA A 94 -19.51 4.94 8.52
N ASP A 95 -18.73 4.24 9.34
CA ASP A 95 -17.45 3.71 8.91
C ASP A 95 -17.64 2.66 7.80
N LEU A 96 -16.73 2.63 6.84
CA LEU A 96 -16.74 1.68 5.72
C LEU A 96 -15.74 0.56 5.98
N ARG A 97 -16.17 -0.69 5.82
CA ARG A 97 -15.30 -1.86 5.83
C ARG A 97 -15.14 -2.39 4.42
N ILE A 98 -13.91 -2.36 3.91
CA ILE A 98 -13.57 -2.87 2.58
C ILE A 98 -12.96 -4.26 2.76
N VAL A 99 -13.54 -5.26 2.10
CA VAL A 99 -13.08 -6.65 2.14
C VAL A 99 -12.68 -7.06 0.73
N LEU A 100 -11.42 -7.47 0.55
CA LEU A 100 -10.95 -8.08 -0.68
C LEU A 100 -10.98 -9.60 -0.56
N LYS A 101 -11.52 -10.25 -1.59
CA LYS A 101 -11.46 -11.70 -1.83
C LYS A 101 -10.71 -11.91 -3.15
N ALA A 102 -9.42 -12.23 -3.05
CA ALA A 102 -8.54 -12.41 -4.19
C ALA A 102 -8.55 -13.84 -4.79
N GLY A 103 -9.48 -14.70 -4.34
CA GLY A 103 -9.56 -16.12 -4.72
C GLY A 103 -8.83 -17.04 -3.74
N GLU A 104 -8.96 -18.36 -3.89
CA GLU A 104 -8.19 -19.43 -3.19
C GLU A 104 -7.93 -19.23 -1.66
N GLY A 105 -8.83 -18.54 -0.96
CA GLY A 105 -8.67 -18.23 0.48
C GLY A 105 -7.81 -17.00 0.80
N HIS A 106 -7.31 -16.28 -0.21
CA HIS A 106 -6.65 -14.99 -0.05
C HIS A 106 -7.69 -13.89 0.18
N GLN A 107 -7.84 -13.49 1.44
CA GLN A 107 -8.66 -12.34 1.80
C GLN A 107 -7.94 -11.41 2.75
N ASN A 108 -8.30 -10.13 2.71
CA ASN A 108 -7.93 -9.17 3.74
C ASN A 108 -8.97 -8.04 3.76
N ALA A 109 -9.00 -7.28 4.85
CA ALA A 109 -9.95 -6.20 5.05
C ALA A 109 -9.26 -4.96 5.62
N THR A 110 -9.80 -3.79 5.27
CA THR A 110 -9.42 -2.50 5.84
C THR A 110 -10.66 -1.68 6.17
N GLU A 111 -10.50 -0.68 7.03
CA GLU A 111 -11.57 0.23 7.41
C GLU A 111 -11.22 1.65 6.98
N VAL A 112 -12.18 2.34 6.35
CA VAL A 112 -12.12 3.77 6.07
C VAL A 112 -13.08 4.45 7.03
N LYS A 113 -12.54 5.35 7.87
CA LYS A 113 -13.32 6.04 8.89
C LYS A 113 -14.18 7.13 8.29
N ALA A 114 -15.36 7.35 8.87
CA ALA A 114 -16.26 8.41 8.43
C ALA A 114 -15.61 9.79 8.44
N ALA A 115 -14.78 10.06 9.44
CA ALA A 115 -14.02 11.30 9.52
C ALA A 115 -13.14 11.53 8.28
N GLU A 116 -12.57 10.48 7.67
CA GLU A 116 -11.66 10.61 6.53
C GLU A 116 -12.39 11.12 5.29
N TYR A 117 -13.51 10.48 4.91
CA TYR A 117 -14.25 10.89 3.71
C TYR A 117 -15.20 12.07 3.93
N LEU A 118 -15.46 12.45 5.19
CA LEU A 118 -16.21 13.66 5.54
C LEU A 118 -15.31 14.89 5.65
N SER A 119 -14.02 14.72 5.98
CA SER A 119 -13.07 15.83 6.12
C SER A 119 -12.51 16.30 4.78
N THR A 120 -12.50 15.42 3.77
CA THR A 120 -12.23 15.79 2.38
C THR A 120 -13.49 16.46 1.82
N ALA A 121 -13.67 17.74 2.15
CA ALA A 121 -14.69 18.55 1.49
C ALA A 121 -14.41 18.52 -0.02
N PRO A 122 -15.45 18.36 -0.87
CA PRO A 122 -15.25 18.36 -2.31
C PRO A 122 -14.61 19.70 -2.69
N ASP A 123 -13.44 19.63 -3.32
CA ASP A 123 -12.94 20.78 -4.08
C ASP A 123 -13.93 21.00 -5.22
N ALA A 124 -14.88 21.91 -4.99
CA ALA A 124 -15.83 22.37 -5.98
C ALA A 124 -15.09 23.31 -6.95
N ALA A 125 -14.14 22.76 -7.71
CA ALA A 125 -13.39 23.49 -8.73
C ALA A 125 -12.88 22.57 -9.87
N ALA A 126 -13.61 21.52 -10.23
CA ALA A 126 -13.35 20.78 -11.48
C ALA A 126 -14.61 20.10 -12.02
N ALA A 127 -15.69 20.85 -12.19
CA ALA A 127 -16.83 20.41 -12.99
C ALA A 127 -17.35 21.59 -13.82
N THR A 128 -16.60 21.98 -14.84
CA THR A 128 -17.14 22.63 -16.03
C THR A 128 -16.37 22.12 -17.24
N THR A 129 -17.12 21.46 -18.12
CA THR A 129 -16.80 21.08 -19.50
C THR A 129 -15.71 20.01 -19.69
N ALA A 130 -16.15 18.77 -19.74
CA ALA A 130 -15.64 17.79 -20.70
C ALA A 130 -16.77 16.83 -21.09
N ALA A 131 -17.67 17.31 -21.96
CA ALA A 131 -18.53 16.41 -22.72
C ALA A 131 -17.67 15.64 -23.76
N PRO A 132 -17.96 14.36 -24.02
CA PRO A 132 -17.09 13.48 -24.78
C PRO A 132 -17.28 13.73 -26.28
N ILE A 133 -16.18 13.92 -27.01
CA ILE A 133 -16.19 13.83 -28.47
C ILE A 133 -15.71 12.43 -28.83
N ALA A 134 -16.61 11.68 -29.45
CA ALA A 134 -16.42 10.32 -29.91
C ALA A 134 -15.34 10.23 -31.01
N SER A 135 -14.63 9.10 -30.98
CA SER A 135 -13.61 8.70 -31.95
C SER A 135 -14.21 8.28 -33.29
N ALA A 136 -13.57 8.68 -34.40
CA ALA A 136 -13.67 8.03 -35.71
C ALA A 136 -12.34 8.25 -36.51
N PRO A 137 -11.97 7.34 -37.44
CA PRO A 137 -10.58 6.95 -37.74
C PRO A 137 -9.89 7.67 -38.92
N PRO A 138 -8.57 7.44 -39.17
CA PRO A 138 -7.79 8.13 -40.19
C PRO A 138 -7.75 7.39 -41.55
N SER A 139 -7.63 8.16 -42.64
CA SER A 139 -7.14 7.70 -43.96
C SER A 139 -6.75 8.91 -44.84
N PRO A 140 -5.87 8.73 -45.87
CA PRO A 140 -4.63 9.52 -45.96
C PRO A 140 -4.50 10.33 -47.28
N PRO A 141 -3.30 10.63 -47.84
CA PRO A 141 -2.85 11.98 -48.18
C PRO A 141 -2.98 12.33 -49.68
N VAL A 142 -3.08 13.61 -50.01
CA VAL A 142 -2.76 14.10 -51.36
C VAL A 142 -1.99 15.42 -51.27
N ALA A 143 -0.77 15.39 -51.81
CA ALA A 143 0.00 16.53 -52.28
C ALA A 143 0.47 16.17 -53.71
N PRO A 144 1.13 17.05 -54.49
CA PRO A 144 1.16 18.52 -54.50
C PRO A 144 0.92 19.11 -55.92
N VAL A 145 0.74 20.42 -56.05
CA VAL A 145 1.07 21.14 -57.30
C VAL A 145 1.86 22.41 -56.99
N ALA A 146 3.07 22.43 -57.55
CA ALA A 146 4.00 23.51 -57.94
C ALA A 146 3.37 24.87 -58.30
N ALA A 147 4.04 26.03 -58.35
CA ALA A 147 5.42 26.47 -58.14
C ALA A 147 5.47 28.02 -58.21
N ALA A 148 6.65 28.57 -57.90
CA ALA A 148 7.24 29.86 -58.30
C ALA A 148 7.02 31.08 -57.38
N GLY A 149 8.11 31.51 -56.72
CA GLY A 149 8.29 32.83 -56.09
C GLY A 149 8.82 33.87 -57.10
N PRO A 150 9.73 34.80 -56.73
CA PRO A 150 9.99 35.45 -55.44
C PRO A 150 9.95 37.00 -55.56
N VAL A 151 9.89 37.75 -54.45
CA VAL A 151 10.57 39.05 -54.33
C VAL A 151 10.81 39.39 -52.86
N ALA A 152 12.07 39.74 -52.58
CA ALA A 152 12.56 40.23 -51.31
C ALA A 152 12.41 41.76 -51.24
N ALA A 153 12.18 42.29 -50.03
CA ALA A 153 12.74 43.57 -49.61
C ALA A 153 12.64 43.71 -48.08
N ALA A 154 13.78 44.03 -47.48
CA ALA A 154 14.00 44.23 -46.06
C ALA A 154 13.46 45.57 -45.55
N SER A 155 13.19 45.65 -44.24
CA SER A 155 13.51 46.82 -43.39
C SER A 155 13.35 46.46 -41.91
N ALA A 156 14.46 46.52 -41.16
CA ALA A 156 14.48 46.78 -39.72
C ALA A 156 14.72 48.31 -39.52
N PRO A 157 14.82 48.88 -38.30
CA PRO A 157 14.62 48.36 -36.93
C PRO A 157 13.66 49.27 -36.12
N VAL A 158 13.49 49.05 -34.81
CA VAL A 158 13.69 50.05 -33.74
C VAL A 158 13.38 49.41 -32.38
N GLN A 159 14.37 49.50 -31.50
CA GLN A 159 14.29 49.21 -30.08
C GLN A 159 13.58 50.36 -29.37
N THR A 160 12.69 50.05 -28.42
CA THR A 160 12.24 51.02 -27.41
C THR A 160 12.81 50.60 -26.07
N VAL A 161 13.91 51.26 -25.70
CA VAL A 161 14.31 51.44 -24.31
C VAL A 161 13.53 52.64 -23.78
N SER A 162 12.86 52.49 -22.64
CA SER A 162 12.53 53.59 -21.74
C SER A 162 12.49 53.06 -20.32
N GLN A 163 13.17 53.82 -19.46
CA GLN A 163 13.66 53.45 -18.15
C GLN A 163 12.67 53.80 -17.03
N THR A 164 13.05 53.34 -15.84
CA THR A 164 12.97 54.01 -14.51
C THR A 164 11.68 53.92 -13.69
N GLY A 165 11.84 53.25 -12.54
CA GLY A 165 11.63 53.87 -11.23
C GLY A 165 10.29 53.63 -10.57
N GLY A 166 10.27 52.79 -9.54
CA GLY A 166 9.13 52.68 -8.63
C GLY A 166 9.30 51.56 -7.61
N GLN A 167 10.12 51.80 -6.57
CA GLN A 167 9.90 51.11 -5.30
C GLN A 167 8.55 51.57 -4.73
N GLY A 168 7.59 50.66 -4.74
CA GLY A 168 6.30 50.81 -4.08
C GLY A 168 5.86 49.44 -3.64
N GLY A 169 5.67 49.27 -2.33
CA GLY A 169 5.32 47.99 -1.71
C GLY A 169 4.10 47.36 -2.38
N ALA A 170 4.34 46.22 -3.04
CA ALA A 170 3.30 45.29 -3.41
C ALA A 170 3.49 44.06 -2.53
N ALA A 171 2.43 43.65 -1.84
CA ALA A 171 2.38 42.38 -1.14
C ALA A 171 2.94 41.27 -2.06
N PRO A 172 3.78 40.34 -1.56
CA PRO A 172 4.39 39.36 -2.42
C PRO A 172 3.30 38.50 -3.04
N ALA A 173 3.08 38.67 -4.34
CA ALA A 173 2.38 37.67 -5.13
C ALA A 173 3.25 36.41 -5.03
N LEU A 174 2.74 35.38 -4.37
CA LEU A 174 3.41 34.10 -4.23
C LEU A 174 3.67 33.56 -5.64
N ASP A 175 4.93 33.60 -6.08
CA ASP A 175 5.32 32.97 -7.32
C ASP A 175 5.18 31.43 -7.19
N ALA A 176 4.91 30.75 -8.29
CA ALA A 176 4.67 29.30 -8.28
C ALA A 176 5.88 28.51 -7.72
N ALA A 177 7.10 29.00 -7.93
CA ALA A 177 8.33 28.36 -7.43
C ALA A 177 8.56 28.59 -5.93
N ALA A 178 8.05 29.69 -5.37
CA ALA A 178 8.04 29.99 -3.96
C ALA A 178 7.00 29.12 -3.25
N LEU A 179 5.82 28.94 -3.86
CA LEU A 179 4.79 28.02 -3.35
C LEU A 179 5.31 26.58 -3.33
N GLU A 180 5.92 26.11 -4.42
CA GLU A 180 6.52 24.76 -4.49
C GLU A 180 7.57 24.56 -3.39
N ARG A 181 8.47 25.53 -3.18
CA ARG A 181 9.47 25.48 -2.09
C ARG A 181 8.84 25.45 -0.69
N ILE A 182 7.77 26.19 -0.47
CA ILE A 182 7.06 26.21 0.82
C ILE A 182 6.36 24.86 1.06
N VAL A 183 5.71 24.31 0.03
CA VAL A 183 5.05 23.00 0.10
C VAL A 183 6.07 21.90 0.35
N GLU A 184 7.15 21.84 -0.43
CA GLU A 184 8.22 20.85 -0.26
C GLU A 184 8.82 20.92 1.16
N ALA A 185 9.11 22.12 1.67
CA ALA A 185 9.61 22.31 3.02
C ALA A 185 8.60 21.86 4.10
N ALA A 186 7.31 22.12 3.90
CA ALA A 186 6.26 21.70 4.82
C ALA A 186 6.06 20.17 4.81
N VAL A 187 6.12 19.56 3.62
CA VAL A 187 6.00 18.11 3.42
C VAL A 187 7.20 17.38 4.01
N GLU A 188 8.43 17.83 3.72
CA GLU A 188 9.66 17.23 4.27
C GLU A 188 9.66 17.28 5.80
N LYS A 189 9.22 18.40 6.38
CA LYS A 189 9.08 18.55 7.84
C LYS A 189 8.12 17.54 8.47
N LYS A 190 7.12 17.07 7.72
CA LYS A 190 6.13 16.08 8.18
C LYS A 190 6.54 14.64 7.84
N ILE A 191 7.28 14.42 6.76
CA ILE A 191 7.72 13.08 6.32
C ILE A 191 9.00 12.64 7.04
N ALA A 192 9.91 13.55 7.39
CA ALA A 192 11.15 13.24 8.11
C ALA A 192 10.95 12.35 9.36
N PRO A 193 10.00 12.63 10.28
CA PRO A 193 9.77 11.75 11.42
C PRO A 193 9.23 10.37 11.00
N LEU A 194 8.38 10.28 9.97
CA LEU A 194 7.87 9.00 9.47
C LEU A 194 8.99 8.14 8.86
N ARG A 195 9.89 8.76 8.08
CA ARG A 195 11.07 8.07 7.53
C ARG A 195 11.96 7.52 8.65
N ALA A 196 12.17 8.29 9.72
CA ALA A 196 12.96 7.84 10.87
C ALA A 196 12.35 6.62 11.57
N ILE A 197 11.02 6.60 11.75
CA ILE A 197 10.29 5.46 12.35
C ILE A 197 10.43 4.22 11.47
N LEU A 198 10.25 4.35 10.15
CA LEU A 198 10.36 3.24 9.20
C LEU A 198 11.78 2.64 9.15
N VAL A 199 12.81 3.48 9.22
CA VAL A 199 14.21 3.02 9.28
C VAL A 199 14.47 2.29 10.61
N ALA A 200 14.01 2.84 11.73
CA ALA A 200 14.16 2.24 13.05
C ALA A 200 13.41 0.90 13.20
N GLU A 201 12.30 0.71 12.47
CA GLU A 201 11.55 -0.55 12.47
C GLU A 201 12.20 -1.61 11.57
N LYS A 202 12.80 -1.21 10.44
CA LYS A 202 13.51 -2.11 9.52
C LYS A 202 14.76 -2.76 10.15
N GLU A 203 15.38 -2.12 11.13
CA GLU A 203 16.56 -2.66 11.82
C GLU A 203 16.24 -3.68 12.92
N LYS A 204 14.96 -3.92 13.24
CA LYS A 204 14.53 -4.92 14.22
C LYS A 204 14.39 -6.32 13.61
N GLY A 205 15.41 -6.77 12.89
CA GLY A 205 15.57 -8.20 12.64
C GLY A 205 15.82 -8.94 13.97
N PRO A 206 15.54 -10.25 14.07
CA PRO A 206 15.90 -11.00 15.27
C PRO A 206 17.40 -10.83 15.56
N GLY A 207 17.70 -10.29 16.74
CA GLY A 207 19.06 -10.00 17.15
C GLY A 207 19.90 -11.27 17.24
N LEU A 208 21.21 -11.11 17.12
CA LEU A 208 22.17 -12.22 17.26
C LEU A 208 22.03 -12.88 18.65
N THR A 209 21.68 -12.09 19.67
CA THR A 209 21.42 -12.56 21.04
C THR A 209 20.17 -13.44 21.12
N GLU A 210 19.07 -13.10 20.45
CA GLU A 210 17.86 -13.93 20.39
C GLU A 210 18.13 -15.25 19.66
N ILE A 211 18.93 -15.23 18.60
CA ILE A 211 19.29 -16.42 17.83
C ILE A 211 20.16 -17.35 18.68
N VAL A 212 21.22 -16.82 19.30
CA VAL A 212 22.13 -17.59 20.16
C VAL A 212 21.42 -18.04 21.45
N GLY A 213 20.55 -17.21 22.02
CA GLY A 213 19.74 -17.53 23.18
C GLY A 213 18.73 -18.65 22.91
N GLY A 214 18.02 -18.58 21.78
CA GLY A 214 17.12 -19.64 21.34
C GLY A 214 17.86 -20.96 21.09
N LEU A 215 19.02 -20.90 20.43
CA LEU A 215 19.87 -22.09 20.21
C LEU A 215 20.40 -22.66 21.53
N GLY A 216 20.83 -21.80 22.46
CA GLY A 216 21.30 -22.20 23.78
C GLY A 216 20.21 -22.88 24.62
N TRP A 217 18.96 -22.42 24.53
CA TRP A 217 17.83 -23.04 25.23
C TRP A 217 17.53 -24.45 24.70
N LEU A 218 17.58 -24.63 23.38
CA LEU A 218 17.41 -25.95 22.74
C LEU A 218 18.51 -26.94 23.14
N VAL A 219 19.77 -26.51 23.11
CA VAL A 219 20.91 -27.34 23.51
C VAL A 219 20.85 -27.65 25.02
N GLY A 220 20.48 -26.67 25.84
CA GLY A 220 20.34 -26.82 27.29
C GLY A 220 19.29 -27.87 27.67
N LEU A 221 18.10 -27.81 27.06
CA LEU A 221 17.04 -28.80 27.30
C LEU A 221 17.44 -30.20 26.82
N ALA A 222 18.07 -30.30 25.65
CA ALA A 222 18.59 -31.57 25.14
C ALA A 222 19.63 -32.18 26.09
N GLY A 223 20.53 -31.35 26.64
CA GLY A 223 21.52 -31.76 27.63
C GLY A 223 20.90 -32.27 28.93
N ILE A 224 19.89 -31.57 29.46
CA ILE A 224 19.15 -32.00 30.66
C ILE A 224 18.45 -33.34 30.42
N ALA A 225 17.79 -33.51 29.27
CA ALA A 225 17.13 -34.76 28.92
C ALA A 225 18.14 -35.92 28.78
N ALA A 226 19.30 -35.69 28.16
CA ALA A 226 20.37 -36.67 28.04
C ALA A 226 20.95 -37.07 29.41
N TYR A 227 21.12 -36.11 30.33
CA TYR A 227 21.60 -36.36 31.69
C TYR A 227 20.68 -37.29 32.48
N PHE A 228 19.37 -37.05 32.44
CA PHE A 228 18.40 -37.94 33.10
C PHE A 228 18.26 -39.30 32.40
N ALA A 229 18.36 -39.34 31.07
CA ALA A 229 18.37 -40.59 30.31
C ALA A 229 19.61 -41.46 30.63
N ALA A 230 20.77 -40.84 30.87
CA ALA A 230 21.99 -41.53 31.28
C ALA A 230 21.88 -42.09 32.71
N LYS A 231 21.26 -41.36 33.64
CA LYS A 231 21.03 -41.81 35.03
C LYS A 231 19.98 -42.90 35.16
N GLY A 232 19.09 -43.04 34.18
CA GLY A 232 18.00 -44.03 34.19
C GLY A 232 18.39 -45.46 33.78
N LYS A 233 19.62 -45.71 33.31
CA LYS A 233 20.09 -47.07 32.99
C LYS A 233 20.66 -47.74 34.24
N LYS A 234 19.84 -48.53 34.96
CA LYS A 234 20.35 -49.53 35.91
C LYS A 234 21.22 -50.55 35.14
N PRO A 235 22.41 -50.93 35.65
CA PRO A 235 23.19 -52.00 35.04
C PRO A 235 22.35 -53.27 35.07
N ARG A 236 22.16 -53.88 33.90
CA ARG A 236 21.52 -55.19 33.80
C ARG A 236 22.58 -56.22 34.21
N SER A 237 22.50 -56.70 35.45
CA SER A 237 23.13 -57.95 35.87
C SER A 237 22.41 -59.13 35.25
#